data_AF-V2YG83-F1
#
_entry.id   AF-V2YG83-F1
#
_cell.length_a   1.000
_cell.length_b   1.000
_cell.length_c   1.000
_cell.angle_alpha   90.00
_cell.angle_beta   90.00
_cell.angle_gamma   90.00
#
_symmetry.space_group_name_H-M   'P 1'
#
loop_
_entity.id
_entity.type
_entity.pdbx_description
1 polymer ?
#
loop_
_entity_poly.entity_id
_entity_poly.type
_entity_poly.pdbx_seq_one_letter_code
_entity_poly.pdbx_strand_id
1 'polypeptide(L)'
;MRAKISTALFLAASVLALWAVAAFRPTSPYIIDTPYEYPVVPGTQEWIDLGSVRARREASQVPEELLQKMTTDALLLTVLEYPFLVDIYAFNTLDMGYQSVKKQCNGLREFISRPDCMDALSRYCEKVSSLDEEEKTFEDYAAVVLYSAISAEKGTEVVLPVA
;
A
#
# COMPACT_ATOMS: atom_id res chain seq x y z
N MET A 1 57.25 15.00 23.08
CA MET A 1 55.90 14.89 23.69
C MET A 1 54.74 14.96 22.69
N ARG A 2 54.86 15.64 21.53
CA ARG A 2 53.78 15.79 20.53
C ARG A 2 53.25 14.48 19.90
N ALA A 3 54.09 13.49 19.63
CA ALA A 3 53.66 12.24 19.00
C ALA A 3 52.74 11.38 19.88
N LYS A 4 52.95 11.37 21.21
CA LYS A 4 52.16 10.57 22.17
C LYS A 4 50.75 11.11 22.38
N ILE A 5 50.58 12.43 22.24
CA ILE A 5 49.28 13.11 22.35
C ILE A 5 48.43 12.81 21.09
N SER A 6 49.06 12.78 19.91
CA SER A 6 48.40 12.42 18.65
C SER A 6 47.89 10.96 18.66
N THR A 7 48.71 10.01 19.11
CA THR A 7 48.30 8.60 19.21
C THR A 7 47.19 8.37 20.24
N ALA A 8 47.22 9.10 21.37
CA ALA A 8 46.17 9.02 22.39
C ALA A 8 44.83 9.58 21.88
N LEU A 9 44.85 10.67 21.12
CA LEU A 9 43.66 11.25 20.48
C LEU A 9 43.05 10.31 19.41
N PHE A 10 43.89 9.65 18.60
CA PHE A 10 43.42 8.66 17.62
C PHE A 10 42.81 7.40 18.28
N LEU A 11 43.38 6.92 19.38
CA LEU A 11 42.83 5.78 20.14
C LEU A 11 41.50 6.12 20.83
N ALA A 12 41.38 7.32 21.39
CA ALA A 12 40.12 7.77 22.01
C ALA A 12 38.99 7.90 20.97
N ALA A 13 39.28 8.45 19.79
CA ALA A 13 38.29 8.57 18.70
C ALA A 13 37.83 7.20 18.15
N SER A 14 38.75 6.22 18.07
CA SER A 14 38.41 4.87 17.61
C SER A 14 37.62 4.07 18.65
N VAL A 15 37.88 4.24 19.95
CA VAL A 15 37.06 3.66 21.03
C VAL A 15 35.65 4.25 21.04
N LEU A 16 35.49 5.55 20.79
CA LEU A 16 34.17 6.20 20.67
C LEU A 16 33.40 5.71 19.43
N ALA A 17 34.06 5.53 18.30
CA ALA A 17 33.45 4.98 17.09
C ALA A 17 33.01 3.51 17.29
N LEU A 18 33.81 2.70 17.98
CA LEU A 18 33.46 1.32 18.33
C LEU A 18 32.26 1.25 19.28
N TRP A 19 32.14 2.18 20.23
CA TRP A 19 30.96 2.28 21.11
C TRP A 19 29.70 2.68 20.35
N ALA A 20 29.80 3.61 19.40
CA ALA A 20 28.67 4.03 18.58
C ALA A 20 28.14 2.91 17.67
N VAL A 21 29.04 2.10 17.08
CA VAL A 21 28.68 0.93 16.28
C VAL A 21 28.06 -0.18 17.14
N ALA A 22 28.58 -0.42 18.34
CA ALA A 22 28.00 -1.40 19.27
C ALA A 22 26.63 -0.98 19.83
N ALA A 23 26.37 0.33 19.91
CA ALA A 23 25.07 0.89 20.32
C ALA A 23 24.06 0.94 19.16
N PHE A 24 24.50 0.77 17.91
CA PHE A 24 23.61 0.70 16.76
C PHE A 24 22.83 -0.62 16.80
N ARG A 25 21.61 -0.56 17.33
CA ARG A 25 20.64 -1.63 17.17
C ARG A 25 19.95 -1.42 15.83
N PRO A 26 20.13 -2.29 14.83
CA PRO A 26 19.27 -2.25 13.67
C PRO A 26 17.85 -2.46 14.18
N THR A 27 16.98 -1.46 14.03
CA THR A 27 15.55 -1.66 14.15
C THR A 27 15.20 -2.71 13.12
N SER A 28 14.86 -3.92 13.57
CA SER A 28 14.26 -4.92 12.68
C SER A 28 13.08 -4.24 12.01
N PRO A 29 13.05 -4.16 10.67
CA PRO A 29 11.92 -3.55 9.99
C PRO A 29 10.71 -4.44 10.32
N TYR A 30 9.81 -3.93 11.15
CA TYR A 30 8.54 -4.56 11.40
C TYR A 30 7.77 -4.56 10.07
N ILE A 31 7.52 -5.74 9.53
CA ILE A 31 6.74 -5.95 8.31
C ILE A 31 5.29 -6.22 8.72
N ILE A 32 4.35 -5.58 8.03
CA ILE A 32 2.91 -5.74 8.21
C ILE A 32 2.40 -6.63 7.07
N ASP A 33 1.94 -7.83 7.38
CA ASP A 33 1.42 -8.81 6.42
C ASP A 33 -0.11 -8.92 6.42
N THR A 34 -0.79 -8.11 7.22
CA THR A 34 -2.25 -8.01 7.28
C THR A 34 -2.76 -6.69 6.66
N PRO A 35 -3.96 -6.67 6.06
CA PRO A 35 -4.55 -5.43 5.57
C PRO A 35 -4.78 -4.41 6.69
N TYR A 36 -4.87 -3.14 6.32
CA TYR A 36 -5.22 -2.06 7.22
C TYR A 36 -6.75 -2.00 7.40
N GLU A 37 -7.19 -2.15 8.64
CA GLU A 37 -8.60 -1.99 8.99
C GLU A 37 -8.96 -0.50 9.07
N TYR A 38 -9.79 -0.02 8.15
CA TYR A 38 -10.24 1.37 8.15
C TYR A 38 -11.11 1.64 9.40
N PRO A 39 -10.76 2.65 10.22
CA PRO A 39 -11.42 2.87 11.51
C PRO A 39 -12.85 3.41 11.39
N VAL A 40 -13.18 4.01 10.24
CA VAL A 40 -14.49 4.59 9.96
C VAL A 40 -14.91 4.18 8.55
N VAL A 41 -16.01 3.43 8.44
CA VAL A 41 -16.47 2.81 7.18
C VAL A 41 -17.92 3.18 6.86
N PRO A 42 -18.33 3.15 5.59
CA PRO A 42 -19.71 3.44 5.19
C PRO A 42 -20.71 2.56 5.94
N GLY A 43 -21.84 3.17 6.34
CA GLY A 43 -22.91 2.46 7.06
C GLY A 43 -22.81 2.50 8.59
N THR A 44 -21.74 3.07 9.17
CA THR A 44 -21.63 3.28 10.62
C THR A 44 -22.06 4.68 11.07
N GLN A 45 -22.32 4.85 12.37
CA GLN A 45 -22.66 6.15 12.94
C GLN A 45 -21.47 7.11 12.86
N GLU A 46 -20.26 6.62 13.10
CA GLU A 46 -19.02 7.39 13.01
C GLU A 46 -18.84 7.98 11.61
N TRP A 47 -19.20 7.25 10.55
CA TRP A 47 -19.16 7.74 9.17
C TRP A 47 -20.17 8.85 8.89
N ILE A 48 -21.35 8.77 9.51
CA ILE A 48 -22.37 9.82 9.46
C ILE A 48 -21.85 11.06 10.17
N ASP A 49 -21.27 10.89 11.37
CA ASP A 49 -20.80 11.98 12.24
C ASP A 49 -19.64 12.78 11.65
N LEU A 50 -18.84 12.19 10.75
CA LEU A 50 -17.82 12.92 9.98
C LEU A 50 -18.40 14.09 9.15
N GLY A 51 -19.70 14.07 8.83
CA GLY A 51 -20.46 15.22 8.32
C GLY A 51 -20.12 15.72 6.91
N SER A 52 -19.01 15.28 6.31
CA SER A 52 -18.61 15.69 4.96
C SER A 52 -17.83 14.61 4.22
N VAL A 53 -17.93 14.62 2.89
CA VAL A 53 -17.13 13.73 2.02
C VAL A 53 -15.63 13.98 2.22
N ARG A 54 -15.23 15.23 2.45
CA ARG A 54 -13.82 15.55 2.73
C ARG A 54 -13.31 14.87 3.99
N ALA A 55 -14.02 15.00 5.11
CA ALA A 55 -13.64 14.37 6.38
C ALA A 55 -13.60 12.84 6.27
N ARG A 56 -14.54 12.24 5.51
CA ARG A 56 -14.52 10.80 5.19
C ARG A 56 -13.29 10.40 4.40
N ARG A 57 -12.94 11.14 3.34
CA ARG A 57 -11.73 10.87 2.56
C ARG A 57 -10.45 11.02 3.40
N GLU A 58 -10.42 11.97 4.32
CA GLU A 58 -9.32 12.13 5.29
C GLU A 58 -9.24 10.94 6.26
N ALA A 59 -10.38 10.47 6.79
CA ALA A 59 -10.45 9.28 7.65
C ALA A 59 -10.13 7.96 6.92
N SER A 60 -10.29 7.92 5.60
CA SER A 60 -9.94 6.78 4.74
C SER A 60 -8.50 6.80 4.24
N GLN A 61 -7.61 7.65 4.77
CA GLN A 61 -6.19 7.58 4.44
C GLN A 61 -5.47 6.59 5.37
N VAL A 62 -4.60 5.76 4.79
CA VAL A 62 -3.70 4.89 5.56
C VAL A 62 -2.53 5.73 6.08
N PRO A 63 -2.10 5.61 7.34
CA PRO A 63 -0.89 6.30 7.81
C PRO A 63 0.35 5.91 6.98
N GLU A 64 1.12 6.92 6.53
CA GLU A 64 2.28 6.74 5.63
C GLU A 64 3.31 5.74 6.18
N GLU A 65 3.56 5.77 7.49
CA GLU A 65 4.49 4.86 8.14
C GLU A 65 4.04 3.39 8.08
N LEU A 66 2.73 3.13 7.98
CA LEU A 66 2.19 1.79 7.83
C LEU A 66 2.32 1.34 6.37
N LEU A 67 1.96 2.20 5.41
CA LEU A 67 2.08 1.92 3.98
C LEU A 67 3.46 1.38 3.59
N GLN A 68 4.54 2.01 4.09
CA GLN A 68 5.92 1.62 3.79
C GLN A 68 6.35 0.29 4.43
N LYS A 69 5.64 -0.16 5.47
CA LYS A 69 5.92 -1.40 6.21
C LYS A 69 5.08 -2.59 5.73
N MET A 70 4.04 -2.34 4.95
CA MET A 70 3.15 -3.39 4.47
C MET A 70 3.79 -4.24 3.37
N THR A 71 3.54 -5.55 3.38
CA THR A 71 3.80 -6.41 2.22
C THR A 71 2.92 -5.98 1.05
N THR A 72 3.32 -6.32 -0.18
CA THR A 72 2.55 -5.94 -1.38
C THR A 72 1.18 -6.60 -1.40
N ASP A 73 1.07 -7.83 -0.91
CA ASP A 73 -0.21 -8.53 -0.79
C ASP A 73 -1.13 -7.87 0.26
N ALA A 74 -0.59 -7.48 1.43
CA ALA A 74 -1.35 -6.77 2.46
C ALA A 74 -1.84 -5.40 1.97
N LEU A 75 -1.00 -4.69 1.22
CA LEU A 75 -1.35 -3.41 0.62
C LEU A 75 -2.42 -3.57 -0.48
N LEU A 76 -2.36 -4.63 -1.29
CA LEU A 76 -3.40 -4.92 -2.26
C LEU A 76 -4.76 -5.08 -1.57
N LEU A 77 -4.84 -5.92 -0.53
CA LEU A 77 -6.09 -6.12 0.21
C LEU A 77 -6.59 -4.81 0.84
N THR A 78 -5.68 -3.99 1.37
CA THR A 78 -6.02 -2.65 1.89
C THR A 78 -6.59 -1.70 0.84
N VAL A 79 -6.12 -1.81 -0.41
CA VAL A 79 -6.66 -1.05 -1.54
C VAL A 79 -8.05 -1.57 -1.91
N LEU A 80 -8.25 -2.88 -1.92
CA LEU A 80 -9.54 -3.51 -2.22
C LEU A 80 -10.60 -3.15 -1.17
N GLU A 81 -10.19 -2.98 0.09
CA GLU A 81 -11.08 -2.57 1.20
C GLU A 81 -11.23 -1.04 1.33
N TYR A 82 -10.66 -0.24 0.43
CA TYR A 82 -10.73 1.22 0.51
C TYR A 82 -12.20 1.71 0.47
N PRO A 83 -12.67 2.52 1.45
CA PRO A 83 -14.08 2.93 1.57
C PRO A 83 -14.71 3.60 0.36
N PHE A 84 -13.90 4.18 -0.53
CA PHE A 84 -14.36 4.82 -1.77
C PHE A 84 -13.91 4.06 -3.03
N LEU A 85 -13.55 2.78 -2.94
CA LEU A 85 -13.16 1.99 -4.12
C LEU A 85 -14.30 1.89 -5.14
N VAL A 86 -15.54 1.82 -4.65
CA VAL A 86 -16.76 1.83 -5.48
C VAL A 86 -16.86 3.04 -6.42
N ASP A 87 -16.17 4.15 -6.11
CA ASP A 87 -16.12 5.32 -6.98
C ASP A 87 -15.53 4.98 -8.36
N ILE A 88 -14.80 3.86 -8.54
CA ILE A 88 -14.36 3.37 -9.87
C ILE A 88 -15.54 3.24 -10.85
N TYR A 89 -16.71 2.86 -10.36
CA TYR A 89 -17.91 2.61 -11.18
C TYR A 89 -18.84 3.83 -11.30
N ALA A 90 -18.49 4.96 -10.67
CA ALA A 90 -19.34 6.16 -10.59
C ALA A 90 -19.07 7.19 -11.72
N PHE A 91 -18.29 6.83 -12.75
CA PHE A 91 -17.87 7.72 -13.85
C PHE A 91 -18.26 7.14 -15.22
N ASN A 92 -18.19 7.94 -16.29
CA ASN A 92 -18.60 7.48 -17.62
C ASN A 92 -17.70 6.36 -18.18
N THR A 93 -16.47 6.21 -17.67
CA THR A 93 -15.56 5.11 -18.02
C THR A 93 -14.84 4.61 -16.78
N LEU A 94 -14.47 3.32 -16.80
CA LEU A 94 -13.67 2.71 -15.72
C LEU A 94 -12.31 3.39 -15.57
N ASP A 95 -11.68 3.83 -16.66
CA ASP A 95 -10.44 4.59 -16.59
C ASP A 95 -10.63 5.91 -15.83
N MET A 96 -11.68 6.69 -16.12
CA MET A 96 -11.95 7.92 -15.36
C MET A 96 -12.19 7.64 -13.87
N GLY A 97 -12.91 6.57 -13.55
CA GLY A 97 -13.11 6.15 -12.16
C GLY A 97 -11.82 5.73 -11.47
N TYR A 98 -11.01 4.90 -12.13
CA TYR A 98 -9.68 4.51 -11.66
C TYR A 98 -8.79 5.73 -11.41
N GLN A 99 -8.70 6.67 -12.36
CA GLN A 99 -7.90 7.89 -12.18
C GLN A 99 -8.42 8.74 -11.00
N SER A 100 -9.74 8.81 -10.80
CA SER A 100 -10.32 9.50 -9.65
C SER A 100 -9.95 8.84 -8.32
N VAL A 101 -10.10 7.51 -8.21
CA VAL A 101 -9.76 6.77 -7.00
C VAL A 101 -8.26 6.82 -6.73
N LYS A 102 -7.42 6.63 -7.74
CA LYS A 102 -5.96 6.78 -7.65
C LYS A 102 -5.55 8.15 -7.13
N LYS A 103 -6.22 9.23 -7.54
CA LYS A 103 -5.92 10.58 -7.05
C LYS A 103 -6.18 10.73 -5.55
N GLN A 104 -7.12 9.98 -4.99
CA GLN A 104 -7.65 10.18 -3.63
C GLN A 104 -7.21 9.10 -2.63
N CYS A 105 -6.90 7.89 -3.09
CA CYS A 105 -6.43 6.77 -2.27
C CYS A 105 -4.91 6.78 -2.21
N ASN A 106 -4.32 7.04 -1.03
CA ASN A 106 -2.87 6.93 -0.87
C ASN A 106 -2.37 5.48 -0.95
N GLY A 107 -3.14 4.51 -0.44
CA GLY A 107 -2.82 3.09 -0.57
C GLY A 107 -2.68 2.63 -2.02
N LEU A 108 -3.58 3.05 -2.91
CA LEU A 108 -3.50 2.69 -4.34
C LEU A 108 -2.27 3.32 -5.00
N ARG A 109 -1.95 4.58 -4.67
CA ARG A 109 -0.74 5.24 -5.19
C ARG A 109 0.54 4.55 -4.72
N GLU A 110 0.60 4.17 -3.46
CA GLU A 110 1.71 3.39 -2.93
C GLU A 110 1.80 2.03 -3.64
N PHE A 111 0.67 1.33 -3.76
CA PHE A 111 0.61 -0.01 -4.37
C PHE A 111 1.17 -0.02 -5.78
N ILE A 112 0.66 0.83 -6.67
CA ILE A 112 1.08 0.86 -8.08
C ILE A 112 2.54 1.31 -8.26
N SER A 113 3.12 1.97 -7.25
CA SER A 113 4.53 2.38 -7.27
C SER A 113 5.47 1.19 -7.05
N ARG A 114 4.98 0.10 -6.45
CA ARG A 114 5.78 -1.08 -6.15
C ARG A 114 6.10 -1.87 -7.42
N PRO A 115 7.34 -2.37 -7.56
CA PRO A 115 7.77 -3.11 -8.75
C PRO A 115 7.01 -4.43 -8.93
N ASP A 116 6.59 -5.06 -7.84
CA ASP A 116 5.90 -6.36 -7.78
C ASP A 116 4.37 -6.24 -7.70
N CYS A 117 3.79 -5.05 -7.89
CA CYS A 117 2.34 -4.83 -7.78
C CYS A 117 1.52 -5.66 -8.78
N MET A 118 2.01 -5.78 -10.03
CA MET A 118 1.34 -6.59 -11.05
C MET A 118 1.40 -8.08 -10.72
N ASP A 119 2.49 -8.56 -10.13
CA ASP A 119 2.62 -9.95 -9.71
C ASP A 119 1.62 -10.27 -8.59
N ALA A 120 1.52 -9.39 -7.59
CA ALA A 120 0.55 -9.53 -6.50
C ALA A 120 -0.90 -9.52 -7.02
N LEU A 121 -1.21 -8.59 -7.92
CA LEU A 121 -2.54 -8.46 -8.50
C LEU A 121 -2.90 -9.63 -9.42
N SER A 122 -1.94 -10.14 -10.21
CA SER A 122 -2.13 -11.34 -11.04
C SER A 122 -2.44 -12.56 -10.18
N ARG A 123 -1.66 -12.81 -9.11
CA ARG A 123 -1.93 -13.92 -8.17
C ARG A 123 -3.32 -13.83 -7.54
N TYR A 124 -3.75 -12.62 -7.19
CA TYR A 124 -5.09 -12.39 -6.66
C TYR A 124 -6.16 -12.70 -7.72
N CYS A 125 -6.03 -12.17 -8.93
CA CYS A 125 -6.99 -12.40 -10.02
C CYS A 125 -7.04 -13.87 -10.48
N GLU A 126 -5.92 -14.59 -10.47
CA GLU A 126 -5.88 -16.04 -10.73
C GLU A 126 -6.72 -16.81 -9.71
N LYS A 127 -6.59 -16.46 -8.43
CA LYS A 127 -7.44 -17.04 -7.38
C LYS A 127 -8.92 -16.73 -7.63
N VAL A 128 -9.25 -15.48 -7.96
CA VAL A 128 -10.64 -15.07 -8.29
C VAL A 128 -11.18 -15.82 -9.50
N SER A 129 -10.36 -16.10 -10.52
CA SER A 129 -10.80 -16.82 -11.72
C SER A 129 -11.25 -18.26 -11.42
N SER A 130 -10.76 -18.85 -10.32
CA SER A 130 -11.14 -20.19 -9.87
C SER A 130 -12.39 -20.24 -9.00
N LEU A 131 -12.96 -19.08 -8.63
CA LEU A 131 -14.18 -18.98 -7.83
C LEU A 131 -15.43 -19.06 -8.71
N ASP A 132 -16.47 -19.67 -8.16
CA ASP A 132 -17.81 -19.63 -8.75
C ASP A 132 -18.39 -18.21 -8.70
N GLU A 133 -19.33 -17.87 -9.58
CA GLU A 133 -19.88 -16.49 -9.65
C GLU A 133 -20.54 -16.07 -8.34
N GLU A 134 -21.21 -16.99 -7.65
CA GLU A 134 -21.89 -16.73 -6.38
C GLU A 134 -20.92 -16.48 -5.21
N GLU A 135 -19.65 -16.86 -5.35
CA GLU A 135 -18.61 -16.67 -4.34
C GLU A 135 -17.88 -15.34 -4.50
N LYS A 136 -17.98 -14.69 -5.68
CA LYS A 136 -17.25 -13.46 -5.99
C LYS A 136 -17.81 -12.27 -5.23
N THR A 137 -16.91 -11.52 -4.60
CA THR A 137 -17.19 -10.29 -3.86
C THR A 137 -17.07 -9.06 -4.77
N PHE A 138 -17.50 -7.90 -4.27
CA PHE A 138 -17.28 -6.64 -4.97
C PHE A 138 -15.77 -6.38 -5.19
N GLU A 139 -14.97 -6.68 -4.18
CA GLU A 139 -13.51 -6.54 -4.17
C GLU A 139 -12.86 -7.36 -5.27
N ASP A 140 -13.39 -8.55 -5.56
CA ASP A 140 -12.89 -9.42 -6.63
C ASP A 140 -13.11 -8.81 -8.02
N TYR A 141 -14.28 -8.22 -8.28
CA TYR A 141 -14.53 -7.49 -9.52
C TYR A 141 -13.69 -6.22 -9.62
N ALA A 142 -13.53 -5.50 -8.50
CA ALA A 142 -12.68 -4.31 -8.45
C ALA A 142 -11.22 -4.65 -8.74
N ALA A 143 -10.71 -5.78 -8.25
CA ALA A 143 -9.36 -6.26 -8.53
C ALA A 143 -9.13 -6.49 -10.04
N VAL A 144 -10.09 -7.08 -10.75
CA VAL A 144 -10.01 -7.28 -12.21
C VAL A 144 -9.99 -5.94 -12.96
N VAL A 145 -10.77 -4.97 -12.51
CA VAL A 145 -10.75 -3.61 -13.09
C VAL A 145 -9.40 -2.93 -12.83
N LEU A 146 -8.87 -3.03 -11.61
CA LEU A 146 -7.55 -2.51 -11.28
C LEU A 146 -6.45 -3.19 -12.13
N TYR A 147 -6.52 -4.50 -12.33
CA TYR A 147 -5.56 -5.23 -13.17
C TYR A 147 -5.52 -4.66 -14.58
N SER A 148 -6.70 -4.47 -15.17
CA SER A 148 -6.85 -3.93 -16.52
C SER A 148 -6.32 -2.50 -16.61
N ALA A 149 -6.68 -1.65 -15.65
CA ALA A 149 -6.27 -0.24 -15.63
C ALA A 149 -4.76 -0.04 -15.40
N ILE A 150 -4.18 -0.78 -14.46
CA ILE A 150 -2.75 -0.69 -14.13
C ILE A 150 -1.90 -1.28 -15.26
N SER A 151 -2.33 -2.39 -15.88
CA SER A 151 -1.65 -2.97 -17.05
C SER A 151 -1.57 -1.97 -18.20
N ALA A 152 -2.71 -1.31 -18.50
CA ALA A 152 -2.78 -0.29 -19.54
C ALA A 152 -1.87 0.91 -19.23
N GLU A 153 -1.82 1.36 -17.98
CA GLU A 153 -0.96 2.48 -17.56
C GLU A 153 0.54 2.14 -17.67
N LYS A 154 0.93 0.91 -17.29
CA LYS A 154 2.33 0.46 -17.34
C LYS A 154 2.80 0.04 -18.73
N GLY A 155 1.93 0.09 -19.75
CA GLY A 155 2.25 -0.37 -21.11
C GLY A 155 2.57 -1.86 -21.17
N THR A 156 2.03 -2.64 -20.23
CA THR A 156 2.19 -4.09 -20.18
C THR A 156 1.08 -4.72 -21.03
N GLU A 157 1.41 -5.69 -21.88
CA GLU A 157 0.42 -6.38 -22.70
C GLU A 157 -0.61 -7.06 -21.79
N VAL A 158 -1.90 -6.77 -22.00
CA VAL A 158 -2.99 -7.31 -21.18
C VAL A 158 -3.13 -8.80 -21.51
N VAL A 159 -2.43 -9.65 -20.77
CA VAL A 159 -2.72 -11.08 -20.73
C VAL A 159 -3.76 -11.25 -19.62
N LEU A 160 -5.03 -11.22 -19.99
CA LEU A 160 -6.09 -11.65 -19.07
C LEU A 160 -5.86 -13.14 -18.80
N PRO A 161 -5.72 -13.60 -17.54
CA PRO A 161 -5.95 -15.00 -17.24
C PRO A 161 -7.40 -15.29 -17.68
N VAL A 162 -7.51 -16.27 -18.56
CA VAL A 162 -8.61 -16.51 -19.49
C VAL A 162 -10.00 -16.54 -18.82
N ALA A 163 -10.98 -16.03 -19.57
CA ALA A 163 -12.42 -16.05 -19.29
C ALA A 163 -13.00 -17.44 -19.01
#